data_AF-A0AAV4WD61-F1
#
_entry.id   AF-A0AAV4WD61-F1
#
_cell.length_a   1.000
_cell.length_b   1.000
_cell.length_c   1.000
_cell.angle_alpha   90.00
_cell.angle_beta   90.00
_cell.angle_gamma   90.00
#
_symmetry.space_group_name_H-M   'P 1'
#
loop_
_entity.id
_entity.type
_entity.pdbx_description
1 polymer ?
#
loop_
_entity_poly.entity_id
_entity_poly.type
_entity_poly.pdbx_seq_one_letter_code
_entity_poly.pdbx_strand_id
1 'polypeptide(L)'
;MDNKVGRAFVVHHRNKEIHHNCFRLSNHTSVFLAELMAINKALDYVSNNNLTSAKIISDARSVLLALENPNNLEHHITALKNKIFNLTGKIQA
;
A
#
# COMPACT_ATOMS: atom_id res chain seq x y z
N MET A 1 -3.84 -24.42 -8.83
CA MET A 1 -3.92 -23.10 -8.19
C MET A 1 -4.37 -23.33 -6.76
N ASP A 2 -3.43 -23.46 -5.83
CA ASP A 2 -3.79 -23.57 -4.42
C ASP A 2 -4.32 -22.21 -3.97
N ASN A 3 -5.49 -22.23 -3.34
CA ASN A 3 -6.32 -21.15 -2.79
C ASN A 3 -5.60 -20.14 -1.85
N LYS A 4 -4.45 -19.61 -2.26
CA LYS A 4 -3.47 -18.92 -1.42
C LYS A 4 -3.42 -17.45 -1.83
N VAL A 5 -3.54 -16.56 -0.85
CA VAL A 5 -3.54 -15.10 -1.06
C VAL A 5 -2.11 -14.64 -1.35
N GLY A 6 -1.74 -14.60 -2.63
CA GLY A 6 -0.58 -13.87 -3.12
C GLY A 6 -0.94 -12.39 -3.32
N ARG A 7 -0.02 -11.49 -2.98
CA ARG A 7 -0.19 -10.06 -3.23
C ARG A 7 1.04 -9.50 -3.90
N ALA A 8 0.83 -8.44 -4.67
CA ALA A 8 1.88 -7.78 -5.40
C ALA A 8 1.63 -6.28 -5.48
N PHE A 9 2.70 -5.53 -5.70
CA PHE A 9 2.61 -4.19 -6.26
C PHE A 9 3.56 -4.10 -7.46
N VAL A 10 3.18 -3.25 -8.41
CA VAL A 10 3.97 -2.96 -9.62
C VAL A 10 4.19 -1.46 -9.69
N VAL A 11 5.39 -1.06 -10.09
CA VAL A 11 5.79 0.34 -10.22
C VAL A 11 6.02 0.62 -11.69
N HIS A 12 5.26 1.58 -12.20
CA HIS A 12 5.41 2.08 -13.56
C HIS A 12 6.03 3.46 -13.55
N HIS A 13 7.01 3.69 -14.41
CA HIS A 13 7.58 5.00 -14.70
C HIS A 13 7.60 5.22 -16.21
N ARG A 14 6.99 6.31 -16.69
CA ARG A 14 6.84 6.62 -18.13
C ARG A 14 6.27 5.46 -18.94
N ASN A 15 5.17 4.88 -18.46
CA ASN A 15 4.49 3.70 -19.03
C ASN A 15 5.32 2.41 -19.13
N LYS A 16 6.51 2.39 -18.52
CA LYS A 16 7.34 1.20 -18.42
C LYS A 16 7.29 0.66 -17.00
N GLU A 17 7.05 -0.63 -16.83
CA GLU A 17 7.29 -1.31 -15.56
C GLU A 17 8.77 -1.24 -15.23
N ILE A 18 9.10 -0.70 -14.06
CA ILE A 18 10.48 -0.59 -13.56
C ILE A 18 10.74 -1.49 -12.35
N HIS A 19 9.68 -1.93 -11.68
CA HIS A 19 9.77 -2.80 -10.52
C HIS A 19 8.44 -3.52 -10.32
N HIS A 20 8.50 -4.77 -9.88
CA HIS A 20 7.38 -5.45 -9.26
C HIS A 20 7.87 -6.19 -8.04
N ASN A 21 6.99 -6.34 -7.06
CA ASN A 21 7.26 -7.16 -5.90
C ASN A 21 6.03 -7.99 -5.60
N CYS A 22 6.19 -9.31 -5.71
CA CYS A 22 5.20 -10.29 -5.34
C CYS A 22 5.62 -10.92 -4.01
N PHE A 23 4.74 -10.90 -3.02
CA PHE A 23 5.00 -11.47 -1.71
C PHE A 23 3.87 -12.40 -1.31
N ARG A 24 4.25 -13.43 -0.57
CA ARG A 24 3.33 -14.43 -0.05
C ARG A 24 2.92 -14.06 1.37
N LEU A 25 1.62 -14.14 1.63
CA LEU A 25 1.06 -13.99 2.96
C LEU A 25 0.74 -15.37 3.56
N SER A 26 0.49 -15.37 4.87
CA SER A 26 0.04 -16.57 5.57
C SER A 26 -1.28 -17.07 4.95
N ASN A 27 -1.51 -18.38 5.00
CA ASN A 27 -2.73 -18.98 4.48
C ASN A 27 -4.00 -18.48 5.19
N HIS A 28 -3.86 -17.86 6.36
CA HIS A 28 -4.96 -17.33 7.18
C HIS A 28 -5.14 -15.81 7.06
N THR A 29 -4.41 -15.14 6.16
CA THR A 29 -4.54 -13.69 6.00
C THR A 29 -5.80 -13.35 5.20
N SER A 30 -6.64 -12.46 5.74
CA SER A 30 -7.84 -12.00 5.05
C SER A 30 -7.49 -11.20 3.79
N VAL A 31 -8.39 -11.20 2.81
CA VAL A 31 -8.28 -10.40 1.58
C VAL A 31 -8.01 -8.93 1.89
N PHE A 32 -8.73 -8.38 2.89
CA PHE A 32 -8.58 -7.01 3.37
C PHE A 32 -7.16 -6.72 3.89
N LEU A 33 -6.65 -7.54 4.81
CA LEU A 33 -5.29 -7.35 5.36
C LEU A 33 -4.24 -7.51 4.27
N ALA A 34 -4.47 -8.42 3.33
CA ALA A 34 -3.57 -8.65 2.23
C ALA A 34 -3.46 -7.44 1.30
N GLU A 35 -4.60 -6.81 0.96
CA GLU A 35 -4.65 -5.56 0.20
C GLU A 35 -4.00 -4.40 0.97
N LEU A 36 -4.29 -4.29 2.26
CA LEU A 36 -3.69 -3.30 3.13
C LEU A 36 -2.15 -3.40 3.16
N MET A 37 -1.63 -4.63 3.24
CA MET A 37 -0.20 -4.89 3.19
C MET A 37 0.41 -4.54 1.84
N ALA A 38 -0.31 -4.74 0.72
CA ALA A 38 0.17 -4.35 -0.60
C ALA A 38 0.36 -2.83 -0.71
N ILE A 39 -0.61 -2.05 -0.23
CA ILE A 39 -0.49 -0.58 -0.18
C ILE A 39 0.66 -0.17 0.75
N ASN A 40 0.77 -0.80 1.92
CA ASN A 40 1.84 -0.50 2.87
C ASN A 40 3.24 -0.76 2.27
N LYS A 41 3.40 -1.84 1.51
CA LYS A 41 4.65 -2.18 0.79
C LYS A 41 4.95 -1.23 -0.37
N ALA A 42 3.92 -0.77 -1.09
CA ALA A 42 4.09 0.27 -2.10
C ALA A 42 4.58 1.59 -1.46
N LEU A 43 4.04 1.96 -0.28
CA LEU A 43 4.53 3.13 0.47
C LEU A 43 5.95 2.94 1.01
N ASP A 44 6.32 1.72 1.45
CA ASP A 44 7.72 1.41 1.79
C ASP A 44 8.63 1.65 0.59
N TYR A 45 8.22 1.20 -0.60
CA TYR A 45 8.98 1.42 -1.82
C TYR A 45 9.16 2.90 -2.12
N VAL A 46 8.08 3.71 -2.04
CA VAL A 46 8.13 5.16 -2.22
C VAL A 46 9.11 5.80 -1.24
N SER A 47 9.01 5.44 0.05
CA SER A 47 9.90 5.97 1.09
C SER A 47 11.36 5.57 0.89
N ASN A 48 11.62 4.29 0.63
CA ASN A 48 12.98 3.73 0.54
C ASN A 48 13.72 4.22 -0.71
N ASN A 49 12.99 4.54 -1.78
CA ASN A 49 13.56 5.11 -3.00
C ASN A 49 13.53 6.65 -3.03
N ASN A 50 13.15 7.30 -1.92
CA ASN A 50 13.05 8.76 -1.79
C ASN A 50 12.28 9.41 -2.96
N LEU A 51 11.18 8.78 -3.39
CA LEU A 51 10.37 9.32 -4.48
C LEU A 51 9.63 10.56 -3.98
N THR A 52 9.84 11.69 -4.67
CA THR A 52 9.21 12.98 -4.32
C THR A 52 7.70 12.97 -4.54
N SER A 53 7.23 12.16 -5.50
CA SER A 53 5.81 11.99 -5.79
C SER A 53 5.56 10.61 -6.37
N ALA A 54 4.49 9.97 -5.89
CA ALA A 54 4.01 8.70 -6.41
C ALA A 54 2.49 8.63 -6.30
N LYS A 55 1.84 8.09 -7.33
CA LYS A 55 0.41 7.78 -7.31
C LYS A 55 0.23 6.29 -7.09
N ILE A 56 -0.36 5.91 -5.97
CA ILE A 56 -0.76 4.53 -5.70
C ILE A 56 -2.18 4.34 -6.20
N ILE A 57 -2.40 3.33 -7.03
CA ILE A 57 -3.71 2.95 -7.57
C ILE A 57 -3.98 1.52 -7.12
N SER A 58 -5.15 1.28 -6.54
CA SER A 58 -5.54 -0.04 -6.03
C SER A 58 -7.03 -0.26 -6.25
N ASP A 59 -7.40 -1.52 -6.50
CA ASP A 59 -8.78 -2.02 -6.59
C ASP A 59 -9.37 -2.41 -5.22
N ALA A 60 -8.59 -2.26 -4.14
CA ALA A 60 -8.95 -2.56 -2.76
C ALA A 60 -9.98 -1.58 -2.18
N ARG A 61 -11.20 -1.58 -2.72
CA ARG A 61 -12.26 -0.63 -2.35
C ARG A 61 -12.53 -0.59 -0.85
N SER A 62 -12.50 -1.75 -0.19
CA SER A 62 -12.72 -1.85 1.26
C SER A 62 -11.64 -1.12 2.07
N VAL A 63 -10.37 -1.24 1.66
CA VAL A 63 -9.23 -0.56 2.28
C VAL A 63 -9.29 0.95 2.02
N LEU A 64 -9.63 1.35 0.79
CA LEU A 64 -9.76 2.76 0.42
C LEU A 64 -10.87 3.45 1.25
N LEU A 65 -12.04 2.82 1.38
CA LEU A 65 -13.12 3.33 2.24
C LEU A 65 -12.70 3.42 3.72
N ALA A 66 -11.94 2.44 4.20
CA ALA A 66 -11.42 2.43 5.56
C ALA A 66 -10.41 3.57 5.81
N LEU A 67 -9.57 3.87 4.81
CA LEU A 67 -8.62 4.99 4.83
C LEU A 67 -9.32 6.35 4.76
N GLU A 68 -10.38 6.47 3.97
CA GLU A 68 -11.16 7.71 3.83
C GLU A 68 -11.99 8.03 5.07
N ASN A 69 -12.41 7.02 5.85
CA ASN A 69 -13.20 7.22 7.06
C ASN A 69 -12.31 7.76 8.22
N PRO A 70 -12.45 9.03 8.65
CA PRO A 70 -11.63 9.62 9.71
C PRO A 70 -11.87 8.95 11.08
N ASN A 71 -13.07 8.41 11.30
CA ASN A 71 -13.47 7.76 12.55
C ASN A 71 -13.03 6.30 12.63
N ASN A 72 -12.40 5.76 11.57
CA ASN A 72 -11.82 4.43 11.63
C ASN A 72 -10.50 4.46 12.42
N LEU A 73 -10.58 3.91 13.64
CA LEU A 73 -9.52 3.81 14.64
C LEU A 73 -8.86 2.42 14.68
N GLU A 74 -9.15 1.56 13.70
CA GLU A 74 -8.48 0.27 13.58
C GLU A 74 -6.97 0.50 13.39
N HIS A 75 -6.17 -0.17 14.22
CA HIS A 75 -4.74 0.14 14.37
C HIS A 75 -3.97 0.05 13.05
N HIS A 76 -4.25 -0.95 12.20
CA HIS A 76 -3.57 -1.08 10.91
C HIS A 76 -3.93 0.05 9.94
N ILE A 77 -5.20 0.48 9.91
CA ILE A 77 -5.64 1.66 9.15
C ILE A 77 -5.00 2.94 9.67
N THR A 78 -4.99 3.17 10.98
CA THR A 78 -4.39 4.39 11.57
C THR A 78 -2.89 4.46 11.28
N ALA A 79 -2.18 3.34 11.40
CA ALA A 79 -0.76 3.27 11.04
C ALA A 79 -0.52 3.62 9.57
N LEU A 80 -1.37 3.12 8.66
CA LEU A 80 -1.27 3.40 7.24
C LEU A 80 -1.57 4.88 6.92
N LYS A 81 -2.61 5.46 7.54
CA LYS A 81 -2.93 6.90 7.43
C LYS A 81 -1.75 7.78 7.85
N ASN A 82 -1.16 7.48 9.01
CA ASN A 82 0.00 8.22 9.51
C ASN A 82 1.19 8.11 8.57
N LYS A 83 1.41 6.94 7.96
CA LYS A 83 2.47 6.74 6.97
C LYS A 83 2.25 7.56 5.70
N ILE A 84 1.01 7.57 5.19
CA ILE A 84 0.63 8.41 4.04
C ILE A 84 0.86 9.88 4.38
N PHE A 85 0.38 10.34 5.54
CA PHE A 85 0.56 11.72 6.01
C PHE A 85 2.04 12.11 6.10
N ASN A 86 2.89 11.26 6.67
CA ASN A 86 4.33 11.50 6.79
C ASN A 86 5.03 11.54 5.42
N LEU A 87 4.54 10.81 4.43
CA LEU A 87 5.09 10.82 3.08
C LEU A 87 4.65 12.07 2.29
N THR A 88 3.40 12.51 2.45
CA THR A 88 2.89 13.74 1.85
C THR A 88 3.41 15.00 2.55
N GLY A 89 3.73 14.91 3.84
CA GLY A 89 4.18 16.02 4.69
C GLY A 89 5.70 16.25 4.69
N LYS A 90 6.49 15.41 4.00
CA LYS A 90 7.92 15.68 3.75
C LYS A 90 8.06 16.79 2.70
N ILE A 91 7.84 18.03 3.13
CA ILE A 91 8.36 19.21 2.42
C ILE A 91 9.87 19.24 2.72
N GLN A 92 10.69 18.91 1.74
CA GLN A 92 12.11 19.21 1.82
C GLN A 92 12.28 20.72 1.59
N ALA A 93 12.95 21.40 2.53
CA ALA A 93 13.42 22.77 2.41
C ALA A 93 14.69 22.83 1.56
#